data_AF-A0A497G0V7-F1
#
_entry.id   AF-A0A497G0V7-F1
#
_cell.length_a   1.000
_cell.length_b   1.000
_cell.length_c   1.000
_cell.angle_alpha   90.00
_cell.angle_beta   90.00
_cell.angle_gamma   90.00
#
_symmetry.space_group_name_H-M   'P 1'
#
loop_
_entity.id
_entity.type
_entity.pdbx_description
1 polymer ?
#
loop_
_entity_poly.entity_id
_entity_poly.type
_entity_poly.pdbx_seq_one_letter_code
_entity_poly.pdbx_strand_id
1 'polypeptide(L)' 'MRLLKVGVIVLESESDYIEEALRIALREGVTLYDSLYLAQTRKLGELLTSDEKQAEVATKLNIKVHLVV' A
#
# COMPACT_ATOMS: atom_id res chain seq x y z
N MET A 1 3.51 -14.89 -14.66
CA MET A 1 4.41 -15.77 -13.85
C MET A 1 5.91 -15.55 -14.08
N ARG A 2 6.41 -15.24 -15.30
CA ARG A 2 7.86 -15.02 -15.50
C ARG A 2 8.44 -13.95 -14.57
N LEU A 3 7.76 -12.81 -14.43
CA LEU A 3 8.20 -11.69 -13.57
C LEU A 3 8.33 -12.08 -12.09
N LEU A 4 7.40 -12.90 -11.59
CA LEU A 4 7.48 -13.46 -10.24
C LEU A 4 8.66 -14.44 -10.12
N LYS A 5 8.81 -15.35 -11.10
CA LYS A 5 9.88 -16.36 -11.11
C LYS A 5 11.28 -15.74 -11.15
N VAL A 6 11.44 -14.61 -11.84
CA VAL A 6 12.72 -13.89 -11.95
C VAL A 6 12.89 -12.80 -10.88
N GLY A 7 11.95 -12.68 -9.94
CA GLY A 7 12.05 -11.77 -8.79
C GLY A 7 11.84 -10.29 -9.11
N VAL A 8 11.30 -9.95 -10.28
CA VAL A 8 10.95 -8.56 -10.64
C VAL A 8 9.71 -8.08 -9.89
N ILE A 9 8.77 -8.99 -9.64
CA ILE A 9 7.61 -8.74 -8.77
C ILE A 9 7.74 -9.68 -7.59
N VAL A 10 7.68 -9.14 -6.38
CA VAL A 10 7.63 -9.90 -5.12
C VAL A 10 6.20 -9.88 -4.62
N LEU A 11 5.65 -11.06 -4.31
CA LEU A 11 4.35 -11.19 -3.66
C LEU A 11 4.59 -11.52 -2.20
N GLU A 12 3.95 -10.76 -1.33
CA GLU A 12 3.92 -11.01 0.11
C GLU A 12 2.53 -11.51 0.53
N SER A 13 2.43 -12.13 1.70
CA SER A 13 1.14 -12.60 2.20
C SER A 13 0.30 -11.41 2.68
N GLU A 14 -0.97 -11.33 2.26
CA GLU A 14 -1.89 -10.31 2.77
C GLU A 14 -2.07 -10.40 4.29
N SER A 15 -1.98 -11.62 4.85
CA SER A 15 -2.07 -11.88 6.29
C SER A 15 -1.01 -11.13 7.10
N ASP A 16 0.14 -10.80 6.48
CA ASP A 16 1.22 -10.04 7.13
C ASP A 16 0.84 -8.57 7.38
N TYR A 17 -0.24 -8.09 6.75
CA TYR A 17 -0.64 -6.68 6.72
C TYR A 17 -2.09 -6.45 7.15
N ILE A 18 -2.91 -7.50 7.18
CA ILE A 18 -4.38 -7.39 7.30
C ILE A 18 -4.85 -6.62 8.54
N GLU A 19 -4.18 -6.78 9.68
CA GLU A 19 -4.55 -6.10 10.93
C GLU A 19 -4.33 -4.58 10.82
N GLU A 20 -3.14 -4.15 10.38
CA GLU A 20 -2.83 -2.73 10.23
C GLU A 20 -3.64 -2.11 9.08
N ALA A 21 -3.85 -2.85 8.00
CA ALA A 21 -4.70 -2.42 6.90
C ALA A 21 -6.13 -2.15 7.37
N LEU A 22 -6.70 -3.02 8.20
CA LEU A 22 -8.04 -2.80 8.78
C LEU A 22 -8.08 -1.54 9.65
N ARG A 23 -7.05 -1.29 10.46
CA ARG A 23 -6.95 -0.06 11.29
C ARG A 23 -6.89 1.20 10.42
N ILE A 24 -6.11 1.18 9.34
CA ILE A 24 -6.01 2.30 8.38
C ILE A 24 -7.35 2.52 7.68
N ALA A 25 -7.97 1.46 7.17
CA ALA A 25 -9.26 1.53 6.47
C ALA A 25 -10.34 2.22 7.33
N LEU A 26 -10.45 1.78 8.59
CA LEU A 26 -11.42 2.33 9.53
C LEU A 26 -11.13 3.79 9.93
N ARG A 27 -9.85 4.16 10.08
CA ARG A 27 -9.45 5.53 10.48
C ARG A 27 -9.56 6.53 9.34
N GLU A 28 -9.16 6.14 8.14
CA GLU A 28 -9.00 7.04 6.99
C GLU A 28 -10.18 6.98 6.00
N GLY A 29 -11.08 6.02 6.17
CA GLY A 29 -12.26 5.87 5.31
C GLY A 29 -11.94 5.40 3.89
N VAL A 30 -10.94 4.53 3.73
CA VAL A 30 -10.54 3.93 2.45
C VAL A 30 -10.80 2.42 2.45
N THR A 31 -10.73 1.77 1.28
CA THR A 31 -10.98 0.33 1.20
C THR A 31 -9.90 -0.48 1.92
N LEU A 32 -10.23 -1.70 2.32
CA LEU A 32 -9.26 -2.61 2.94
C LEU A 32 -8.08 -2.91 1.99
N TYR A 33 -8.33 -3.04 0.69
CA TYR A 33 -7.28 -3.31 -0.30
C TYR A 33 -6.35 -2.11 -0.49
N ASP A 34 -6.86 -0.88 -0.56
CA ASP A 34 -6.00 0.31 -0.61
C ASP A 34 -5.14 0.42 0.66
N SER A 35 -5.71 0.03 1.80
CA SER A 35 -5.05 0.03 3.09
C SER A 35 -3.98 -1.06 3.21
N LEU A 36 -4.09 -2.18 2.49
CA LEU A 36 -3.05 -3.22 2.47
C LEU A 36 -1.75 -2.65 1.88
N TYR A 37 -1.82 -1.91 0.79
CA TYR A 37 -0.64 -1.26 0.20
C TYR A 37 -0.07 -0.18 1.14
N LEU A 38 -0.93 0.63 1.77
CA LEU A 38 -0.48 1.62 2.75
C LEU A 38 0.23 0.98 3.96
N ALA A 39 -0.30 -0.14 4.47
CA ALA A 39 0.32 -0.91 5.54
C ALA A 39 1.65 -1.55 5.09
N GLN A 40 1.70 -2.09 3.88
CA GLN A 40 2.92 -2.66 3.29
C GLN A 40 4.01 -1.61 3.09
N THR A 41 3.66 -0.42 2.60
CA THR A 41 4.63 0.65 2.36
C THR A 41 5.35 1.09 3.64
N ARG A 42 4.71 0.98 4.82
CA ARG A 42 5.42 1.27 6.08
C ARG A 42 6.63 0.37 6.33
N LYS A 43 6.66 -0.85 5.78
CA LYS A 43 7.85 -1.73 5.79
C LYS A 43 8.82 -1.42 4.64
N LEU A 44 8.32 -1.08 3.46
CA LEU A 44 9.13 -1.01 2.23
C LEU A 44 9.60 0.41 1.85
N GLY A 45 9.02 1.46 2.42
CA GLY A 45 9.48 2.85 2.32
C GLY A 45 8.55 3.78 1.55
N GLU A 46 8.39 3.57 0.24
CA GLU A 46 7.71 4.51 -0.67
C GLU A 46 6.54 3.86 -1.41
N LEU A 47 5.50 4.65 -1.69
CA LEU A 47 4.33 4.22 -2.46
C LEU A 47 4.36 4.82 -3.86
N LEU A 48 4.14 4.00 -4.88
CA LEU A 48 3.83 4.44 -6.24
C LEU A 48 2.36 4.09 -6.50
N THR A 49 1.54 5.07 -6.86
CA THR A 49 0.12 4.85 -7.12
C THR A 49 -0.41 5.79 -8.19
N SER A 50 -1.47 5.37 -8.88
CA SER A 50 -2.28 6.24 -9.74
C SER A 50 -3.60 6.64 -9.08
N ASP A 51 -3.84 6.20 -7.84
CA ASP A 51 -5.02 6.54 -7.06
C ASP A 51 -4.76 7.79 -6.22
N GLU A 52 -5.44 8.89 -6.56
CA GLU A 52 -5.30 10.16 -5.84
C GLU A 52 -5.71 10.06 -4.37
N LYS A 53 -6.73 9.25 -4.06
CA LYS A 53 -7.23 9.09 -2.69
C LYS A 53 -6.22 8.30 -1.84
N GLN A 54 -5.62 7.26 -2.40
CA GLN A 54 -4.57 6.51 -1.74
C GLN A 54 -3.33 7.38 -1.51
N ALA A 55 -2.96 8.22 -2.49
CA ALA A 55 -1.84 9.15 -2.34
C ALA A 55 -2.09 10.22 -1.26
N GLU A 56 -3.32 10.72 -1.15
CA GLU A 56 -3.73 11.63 -0.08
C GLU A 56 -3.53 10.98 1.30
N VAL A 57 -4.00 9.74 1.47
CA VAL A 57 -3.84 9.00 2.73
C VAL A 57 -2.38 8.67 3.01
N ALA A 58 -1.60 8.24 2.02
CA ALA A 58 -0.16 8.00 2.17
C ALA A 58 0.55 9.24 2.72
N THR A 59 0.25 10.42 2.16
CA THR A 59 0.80 11.70 2.60
C THR A 59 0.44 11.99 4.06
N LYS A 60 -0.82 11.78 4.48
CA LYS A 60 -1.26 11.94 5.88
C LYS A 60 -0.51 11.02 6.85
N LEU A 61 -0.15 9.82 6.39
CA LEU A 61 0.61 8.84 7.17
C LEU A 61 2.12 9.07 7.15
N ASN A 62 2.59 10.20 6.61
CA ASN A 62 4.01 10.53 6.40
C ASN A 62 4.76 9.49 5.55
N ILE A 63 4.05 8.84 4.62
CA ILE A 63 4.63 7.94 3.63
C ILE A 63 5.03 8.77 2.40
N LYS A 64 6.26 8.58 1.91
CA LYS A 64 6.68 9.20 0.65
C LYS A 64 5.92 8.53 -0.50
N VAL A 65 5.19 9.34 -1.27
CA VAL A 65 4.33 8.86 -2.37
C VAL A 65 4.68 9.52 -3.69
N HIS A 66 4.64 8.73 -4.75
CA HIS A 66 4.74 9.15 -6.14
C HIS A 66 3.39 8.90 -6.81
N LEU A 67 2.69 9.97 -7.15
CA LEU A 67 1.43 9.91 -7.89
C LEU A 67 1.72 9.94 -9.39
N VAL A 68 1.18 8.98 -10.14
CA VAL A 68 1.28 8.93 -11.61
C VAL A 68 -0.12 8.93 -12.20
N VAL A 69 -0.42 9.96 -12.99
CA VAL A 69 -1.71 10.18 -13.67
C VAL A 69 -1.62 9.90 -15.16
#